data_AF-A0AAD1EIZ0-F1
#
_entry.id   AF-A0AAD1EIZ0-F1
#
_cell.length_a   1.000
_cell.length_b   1.000
_cell.length_c   1.000
_cell.angle_alpha   90.00
_cell.angle_beta   90.00
_cell.angle_gamma   90.00
#
_symmetry.space_group_name_H-M   'P 1'
#
loop_
_entity.id
_entity.type
_entity.pdbx_description
1 polymer ?
#
loop_
_entity_poly.entity_id
_entity_poly.type
_entity_poly.pdbx_seq_one_letter_code
_entity_poly.pdbx_strand_id
1 'polypeptide(L)'
;MSTDRTRRPTSARDKAEALFRPAASTAPAAPAKQPTIPGAKELVSLRIDRDVLEHFQSGGSGWQDRMNAVLRRAAGLDSDEA
;
A
#
# COMPACT_ATOMS: atom_id res chain seq x y z
N MET A 1 -30.82 -31.78 57.48
CA MET A 1 -31.54 -30.64 56.86
C MET A 1 -30.97 -30.44 55.47
N SER A 2 -31.75 -30.76 54.44
CA SER A 2 -31.40 -30.54 53.04
C SER A 2 -31.57 -29.08 52.69
N THR A 3 -30.53 -28.43 52.19
CA THR A 3 -30.67 -27.12 51.56
C THR A 3 -30.41 -27.28 50.07
N ASP A 4 -31.53 -27.46 49.36
CA ASP A 4 -31.69 -27.26 47.93
C ASP A 4 -31.00 -25.95 47.51
N ARG A 5 -29.95 -26.04 46.70
CA ARG A 5 -29.31 -24.88 46.07
C ARG A 5 -29.32 -25.09 44.56
N THR A 6 -30.53 -25.29 44.02
CA THR A 6 -30.74 -25.53 42.60
C THR A 6 -30.72 -24.21 41.80
N ARG A 7 -30.00 -24.23 40.66
CA ARG A 7 -29.98 -23.25 39.56
C ARG A 7 -29.23 -21.92 39.79
N ARG A 8 -27.90 -21.95 39.66
CA ARG A 8 -27.19 -20.83 39.03
C ARG A 8 -27.34 -21.00 37.51
N PRO A 9 -28.12 -20.17 36.80
CA PRO A 9 -28.21 -20.27 35.36
C PRO A 9 -26.88 -19.79 34.77
N THR A 10 -26.25 -20.65 33.98
CA THR A 10 -25.11 -20.38 33.09
C THR A 10 -25.49 -19.38 31.98
N SER A 11 -26.08 -18.23 32.30
CA SER A 11 -26.72 -17.42 31.24
C SER A 11 -26.64 -15.90 31.39
N ALA A 12 -25.91 -15.36 32.36
CA ALA A 12 -25.67 -13.91 32.45
C ALA A 12 -24.20 -13.58 32.20
N ARG A 13 -23.28 -14.27 32.90
CA ARG A 13 -21.84 -14.10 32.70
C ARG A 13 -21.39 -14.55 31.31
N ASP A 14 -21.80 -15.74 30.87
CA ASP A 14 -21.43 -16.25 29.54
C ASP A 14 -21.94 -15.37 28.39
N LYS A 15 -23.12 -14.76 28.54
CA LYS A 15 -23.67 -13.82 27.56
C LYS A 15 -22.90 -12.50 27.54
N ALA A 16 -22.49 -12.00 28.70
CA ALA A 16 -21.65 -10.81 28.76
C ALA A 16 -20.28 -11.06 28.13
N GLU A 17 -19.65 -12.20 28.43
CA GLU A 17 -18.36 -12.56 27.84
C GLU A 17 -18.42 -12.74 26.31
N ALA A 18 -19.54 -13.22 25.77
CA ALA A 18 -19.73 -13.29 24.32
C ALA A 18 -19.83 -11.91 23.64
N LEU A 19 -20.43 -10.91 24.31
CA LEU A 19 -20.59 -9.56 23.77
C LEU A 19 -19.32 -8.71 23.90
N PHE A 20 -18.53 -8.96 24.96
CA PHE A 20 -17.30 -8.22 25.24
C PHE A 20 -16.04 -8.94 24.77
N ARG A 21 -16.16 -10.09 24.10
CA ARG A 21 -15.01 -10.75 23.49
C ARG A 21 -14.46 -9.84 22.39
N PRO A 22 -13.21 -9.36 22.51
CA PRO A 22 -12.62 -8.57 21.45
C PRO A 22 -12.58 -9.44 20.20
N ALA A 23 -13.20 -8.95 19.12
CA ALA A 23 -13.06 -9.59 17.82
C ALA A 23 -11.55 -9.73 17.55
N ALA A 24 -11.13 -10.92 17.16
CA ALA A 24 -9.76 -11.14 16.72
C ALA A 24 -9.43 -10.05 15.70
N SER A 25 -8.42 -9.24 15.98
CA SER A 25 -7.92 -8.26 15.01
C SER A 25 -7.48 -9.05 13.79
N THR A 26 -8.32 -9.06 12.77
CA THR A 26 -7.90 -9.39 11.42
C THR A 26 -6.87 -8.33 11.08
N ALA A 27 -5.59 -8.71 11.20
CA ALA A 27 -4.49 -7.88 10.72
C ALA A 27 -4.87 -7.44 9.30
N PRO A 28 -4.83 -6.13 8.98
CA PRO A 28 -5.11 -5.69 7.62
C PRO A 28 -4.18 -6.47 6.70
N ALA A 29 -4.79 -7.23 5.79
CA ALA A 29 -4.04 -7.98 4.79
C ALA A 29 -3.05 -7.02 4.14
N ALA A 30 -1.77 -7.42 4.10
CA ALA A 30 -0.73 -6.66 3.44
C ALA A 30 -1.27 -6.21 2.06
N PRO A 31 -1.11 -4.93 1.68
CA PRO A 31 -1.69 -4.45 0.44
C PRO A 31 -1.22 -5.36 -0.67
N ALA A 32 -2.18 -5.97 -1.38
CA ALA A 32 -1.90 -6.85 -2.49
C ALA A 32 -0.95 -6.10 -3.43
N LYS A 33 0.22 -6.70 -3.71
CA LYS A 33 1.16 -6.16 -4.71
C LYS A 33 0.35 -5.89 -5.96
N GLN A 34 0.20 -4.60 -6.29
CA GLN A 34 -0.54 -4.20 -7.47
C GLN A 34 0.09 -4.91 -8.67
N PRO A 35 -0.71 -5.50 -9.57
CA PRO A 35 -0.19 -6.15 -10.75
C PRO A 35 0.69 -5.14 -11.49
N THR A 36 1.96 -5.48 -11.66
CA THR A 36 2.94 -4.63 -12.32
C THR A 36 2.52 -4.56 -13.79
N ILE A 37 1.80 -3.51 -14.16
CA ILE A 37 1.42 -3.28 -15.55
C ILE A 37 2.74 -3.06 -16.32
N PRO A 38 3.04 -3.88 -17.35
CA PRO A 38 4.21 -3.63 -18.20
C PRO A 38 4.12 -2.21 -18.76
N GLY A 39 5.10 -1.36 -18.43
CA GLY A 39 5.11 0.05 -18.82
C GLY A 39 4.58 1.04 -17.78
N ALA A 40 4.25 0.60 -16.56
CA ALA A 40 3.93 1.50 -15.45
C ALA A 40 5.15 2.38 -15.09
N LYS A 41 4.92 3.69 -14.99
CA LYS A 41 5.90 4.63 -14.43
C LYS A 41 5.78 4.60 -12.90
N GLU A 42 6.87 4.32 -12.21
CA GLU A 42 6.91 4.33 -10.75
C GLU A 42 7.37 5.69 -10.25
N LEU A 43 6.65 6.25 -9.26
CA LEU A 43 7.08 7.46 -8.57
C LEU A 43 8.18 7.10 -7.57
N VAL A 44 9.38 7.59 -7.82
CA VAL A 44 10.55 7.37 -6.94
C VAL A 44 11.09 8.69 -6.41
N SER A 45 11.62 8.66 -5.18
CA SER A 45 12.35 9.80 -4.61
C SER A 45 13.84 9.67 -4.96
N LEU A 46 14.30 10.50 -5.90
CA LEU A 46 15.69 10.56 -6.35
C LEU A 46 16.21 12.01 -6.18
N ARG A 47 17.48 12.15 -5.83
CA ARG A 47 18.15 13.46 -5.84
C ARG A 47 18.69 13.75 -7.24
N ILE A 48 18.32 14.90 -7.78
CA ILE A 48 18.74 15.40 -9.09
C ILE A 48 19.40 16.76 -8.88
N ASP A 49 20.46 17.05 -9.63
CA ASP A 49 21.11 18.35 -9.60
C ASP A 49 20.15 19.47 -10.07
N ARG A 50 20.33 20.66 -9.49
CA ARG A 50 19.39 21.77 -9.67
C ARG A 50 19.36 22.28 -11.11
N ASP A 51 20.52 22.39 -11.74
CA ASP A 51 20.71 22.82 -13.12
C ASP A 51 20.06 21.87 -14.12
N VAL A 52 20.20 20.56 -13.90
CA VAL A 52 19.53 19.52 -14.69
C VAL A 52 18.02 19.67 -14.56
N LEU A 53 17.51 19.81 -13.33
CA LEU A 53 16.08 19.98 -13.10
C LEU A 53 15.53 21.24 -13.79
N GLU A 54 16.25 22.36 -13.69
CA GLU A 54 15.89 23.63 -14.32
C GLU A 54 15.90 23.53 -15.84
N HIS A 55 16.91 22.87 -16.42
CA HIS A 55 16.98 22.63 -17.86
C HIS A 55 15.72 21.94 -18.38
N PHE A 56 15.27 20.86 -17.74
CA PHE A 56 14.06 20.15 -18.18
C PHE A 56 12.79 20.96 -17.92
N GLN A 57 12.66 21.61 -16.76
CA GLN A 57 11.49 22.41 -16.39
C GLN A 57 11.31 23.65 -17.29
N SER A 58 12.40 24.24 -17.79
CA SER A 58 12.35 25.42 -18.68
C SER A 58 11.53 25.17 -19.96
N GLY A 59 11.47 23.93 -20.43
CA GLY A 59 10.67 23.52 -21.58
C GLY A 59 9.17 23.37 -21.30
N GLY A 60 8.69 23.73 -20.11
CA GLY A 60 7.27 23.73 -19.77
C GLY A 60 6.68 22.33 -19.49
N SER A 61 5.39 22.16 -19.78
CA SER A 61 4.66 20.90 -19.52
C SER A 61 5.34 19.69 -20.18
N GLY A 62 5.18 18.52 -19.54
CA GLY A 62 5.80 17.27 -20.01
C GLY A 62 7.31 17.17 -19.79
N TRP A 63 7.93 18.03 -18.96
CA TRP A 63 9.36 17.97 -18.69
C TRP A 63 9.82 16.63 -18.08
N GLN A 64 8.98 16.00 -17.25
CA GLN A 64 9.29 14.68 -16.69
C GLN A 64 9.31 13.58 -17.75
N ASP A 65 8.43 13.64 -18.74
CA ASP A 65 8.42 12.69 -19.85
C ASP A 65 9.65 12.85 -20.73
N ARG A 66 10.09 14.09 -20.99
CA ARG A 66 11.36 14.37 -21.70
C ARG A 66 12.57 13.88 -20.91
N MET A 67 12.61 14.12 -19.60
CA MET A 67 13.67 13.61 -18.73
C MET A 67 13.71 12.07 -18.77
N ASN A 68 12.55 11.42 -18.65
CA ASN A 68 12.45 9.98 -18.72
C ASN A 68 12.88 9.42 -20.09
N ALA A 69 12.54 10.08 -21.20
CA ALA A 69 13.00 9.70 -22.54
C ALA A 69 14.53 9.76 -22.65
N VAL A 70 15.17 10.80 -22.13
CA VAL A 70 16.64 10.91 -22.09
C VAL A 70 17.25 9.79 -21.24
N LEU A 71 16.65 9.47 -20.09
CA LEU A 71 17.12 8.37 -19.24
C LEU A 71 16.99 7.02 -19.93
N ARG A 72 15.89 6.76 -20.65
CA ARG A 72 15.72 5.54 -21.45
C ARG A 72 16.77 5.43 -22.55
N ARG A 73 17.03 6.52 -23.26
CA ARG A 73 18.08 6.59 -24.28
C ARG A 73 19.46 6.31 -23.72
N ALA A 74 19.80 6.95 -22.61
CA ALA A 74 21.08 6.76 -21.92
C ALA A 74 21.26 5.32 -21.40
N ALA A 75 20.17 4.68 -20.99
CA ALA A 75 20.16 3.29 -20.55
C ALA A 75 20.06 2.27 -21.70
N GLY A 76 19.91 2.70 -22.95
CA GLY A 76 19.72 1.81 -24.11
C GLY A 76 18.37 1.11 -24.14
N LEU A 77 17.35 1.68 -23.48
CA LEU A 77 16.00 1.11 -23.36
C LEU A 77 15.02 1.58 -24.46
N ASP A 78 15.51 2.30 -25.47
CA ASP A 78 14.73 2.76 -26.63
C ASP A 78 14.61 1.69 -27.73
N SER A 79 14.94 0.43 -27.41
CA SER A 79 14.79 -0.73 -28.30
C SER A 79 13.32 -1.14 -28.48
N ASP A 80 12.54 -0.30 -29.13
CA ASP A 80 11.34 -0.71 -29.87
C ASP A 80 11.77 -1.22 -31.26
N GLU A 81 12.68 -2.21 -31.26
CA GLU A 81 13.05 -3.02 -32.42
C GLU A 81 13.10 -4.49 -31.96
N ALA A 82 11.92 -5.03 -31.61
CA ALA A 82 11.63 -6.46 -31.46
C ALA A 82 10.12 -6.70 -31.57
#